data_AF-A0A7U8B658-F1
#
_entry.id   AF-A0A7U8B658-F1
#
_cell.length_a   1.000
_cell.length_b   1.000
_cell.length_c   1.000
_cell.angle_alpha   90.00
_cell.angle_beta   90.00
_cell.angle_gamma   90.00
#
_symmetry.space_group_name_H-M   'P 1'
#
loop_
_entity.id
_entity.type
_entity.pdbx_description
1 polymer ?
#
loop_
_entity_poly.entity_id
_entity_poly.type
_entity_poly.pdbx_seq_one_letter_code
_entity_poly.pdbx_strand_id
1 'polypeptide(L)'
;MYNYAKYENATRKEIIKALNLAEKKEKKLHEQLKENKEFFKFLQKKFNATFKEKREKPTKETLQALKNATSLPEYTNHEQLMQELQKEIEAEQ
;
A
#
# COMPACT_ATOMS: atom_id res chain seq x y z
N MET A 1 -32.85 -0.80 -4.04
CA MET A 1 -33.99 -0.83 -4.99
C MET A 1 -34.73 0.50 -4.89
N TYR A 2 -35.05 1.15 -6.01
CA TYR A 2 -35.74 2.46 -5.98
C TYR A 2 -37.18 2.27 -5.49
N ASN A 3 -37.62 3.14 -4.58
CA ASN A 3 -38.99 3.10 -4.04
C ASN A 3 -39.94 3.85 -4.98
N TYR A 4 -40.43 3.15 -6.01
CA TYR A 4 -41.37 3.69 -6.99
C TYR A 4 -42.77 3.93 -6.41
N ALA A 5 -43.16 3.21 -5.36
CA ALA A 5 -44.45 3.37 -4.67
C ALA A 5 -44.63 4.79 -4.10
N LYS A 6 -43.52 5.47 -3.77
CA LYS A 6 -43.53 6.88 -3.34
C LYS A 6 -44.11 7.84 -4.39
N TYR A 7 -44.11 7.46 -5.66
CA TYR A 7 -44.54 8.31 -6.78
C TYR A 7 -45.85 7.84 -7.42
N GLU A 8 -46.45 6.77 -6.92
CA GLU A 8 -47.66 6.16 -7.49
C GLU A 8 -48.84 7.14 -7.54
N ASN A 9 -48.99 7.97 -6.50
CA ASN A 9 -50.01 9.02 -6.41
C ASN A 9 -49.41 10.44 -6.41
N ALA A 10 -48.16 10.60 -6.85
CA ALA A 10 -47.50 11.91 -6.82
C ALA A 10 -48.06 12.84 -7.91
N THR A 11 -48.18 14.11 -7.58
CA THR A 11 -48.59 15.14 -8.53
C THR A 11 -47.49 15.40 -9.56
N ARG A 12 -47.87 15.94 -10.73
CA ARG A 12 -46.91 16.34 -11.79
C ARG A 12 -45.79 17.25 -11.26
N LYS A 13 -46.10 18.18 -10.35
CA LYS A 13 -45.11 19.08 -9.74
C LYS A 13 -44.08 18.33 -8.90
N GLU A 14 -44.52 17.34 -8.12
CA GLU A 14 -43.65 16.52 -7.29
C GLU A 14 -42.74 15.61 -8.12
N ILE A 15 -43.28 15.05 -9.21
CA ILE A 15 -42.49 14.26 -10.18
C ILE A 15 -41.40 15.13 -10.81
N ILE A 16 -41.74 16.33 -11.31
CA ILE A 16 -40.76 17.26 -11.90
C ILE A 16 -39.69 17.65 -10.87
N LYS A 17 -40.09 17.93 -9.63
CA LYS A 17 -39.14 18.27 -8.55
C LYS A 17 -38.18 17.11 -8.26
N ALA A 18 -38.69 15.88 -8.23
CA ALA A 18 -37.89 14.68 -8.02
C ALA A 18 -36.91 14.43 -9.16
N LEU A 19 -37.34 14.61 -10.42
CA LEU A 19 -36.49 14.51 -11.61
C LEU A 19 -35.36 15.55 -11.55
N ASN A 20 -35.69 16.81 -11.33
CA ASN A 20 -34.68 17.88 -11.21
C ASN A 20 -33.68 17.60 -10.08
N LEU A 21 -34.12 17.00 -8.97
CA LEU A 21 -33.23 16.62 -7.87
C LEU A 21 -32.31 15.46 -8.28
N ALA A 22 -32.83 14.47 -9.01
CA ALA A 22 -32.06 13.35 -9.51
C ALA A 22 -30.96 13.83 -10.48
N GLU A 23 -31.31 14.68 -11.44
CA GLU A 23 -30.35 15.28 -12.38
C GLU A 23 -29.26 16.09 -11.68
N LYS A 24 -29.62 16.90 -10.66
CA LYS A 24 -28.63 17.63 -9.86
C LYS A 24 -27.68 16.70 -9.12
N LYS A 25 -28.20 15.60 -8.56
CA LYS A 25 -27.38 14.59 -7.88
C LYS A 25 -26.46 13.87 -8.84
N GLU A 26 -26.94 13.53 -10.04
CA GLU A 26 -26.15 12.91 -11.08
C GLU A 26 -24.98 13.80 -11.50
N LYS A 27 -25.24 15.09 -11.79
CA LYS A 27 -24.20 16.07 -12.13
C LYS A 27 -23.14 16.18 -11.04
N LYS A 28 -23.57 16.33 -9.78
CA LYS A 28 -22.65 16.40 -8.64
C LYS A 28 -21.82 15.12 -8.49
N LEU A 29 -22.44 13.94 -8.65
CA LEU A 29 -21.73 12.67 -8.58
C LEU A 29 -20.69 12.56 -9.69
N HIS A 30 -21.00 13.04 -10.90
CA HIS A 30 -20.08 13.05 -12.02
C HIS A 30 -18.85 13.94 -11.75
N GLU A 31 -19.06 15.13 -11.20
CA GLU A 31 -17.99 16.04 -10.78
C GLU A 31 -17.09 15.40 -9.71
N GLN A 32 -17.69 14.83 -8.66
CA GLN A 32 -16.96 14.13 -7.60
C GLN A 32 -16.16 12.94 -8.13
N LEU A 33 -16.71 12.19 -9.09
CA LEU A 33 -16.03 11.06 -9.72
C LEU A 33 -14.81 11.53 -10.52
N LYS A 34 -14.90 12.68 -11.20
CA LYS A 34 -13.79 13.31 -11.91
C LYS A 34 -12.68 13.75 -10.95
N GLU A 35 -13.05 14.44 -9.86
CA GLU A 35 -12.10 14.87 -8.81
C GLU A 35 -11.41 13.67 -8.15
N ASN A 36 -12.18 12.63 -7.79
CA ASN A 36 -11.64 11.41 -7.19
C ASN A 36 -10.64 10.70 -8.10
N LYS A 37 -10.88 10.68 -9.42
CA LYS A 37 -9.94 10.10 -10.39
C LYS A 37 -8.61 10.86 -10.42
N GLU A 38 -8.64 12.18 -10.40
CA GLU A 38 -7.42 13.00 -10.37
C GLU A 38 -6.69 12.88 -9.03
N PHE A 39 -7.43 12.87 -7.91
CA PHE A 39 -6.86 12.64 -6.59
C PHE A 39 -6.19 11.27 -6.49
N PHE A 40 -6.82 10.21 -7.01
CA PHE A 40 -6.24 8.88 -7.06
C PHE A 40 -4.94 8.84 -7.86
N LYS A 41 -4.90 9.45 -9.05
CA LYS A 41 -3.67 9.55 -9.86
C LYS A 41 -2.56 10.27 -9.10
N PHE A 42 -2.88 11.35 -8.40
CA PHE A 42 -1.92 12.10 -7.61
C PHE A 42 -1.34 11.27 -6.46
N LEU A 43 -2.19 10.58 -5.70
CA LEU A 43 -1.76 9.69 -4.63
C LEU A 43 -0.90 8.54 -5.17
N GLN A 44 -1.30 7.93 -6.28
CA GLN A 44 -0.53 6.87 -6.93
C GLN A 44 0.87 7.36 -7.35
N LYS A 45 0.98 8.57 -7.90
CA LYS A 45 2.28 9.18 -8.21
C LYS A 45 3.13 9.39 -6.98
N LYS A 46 2.56 9.90 -5.88
CA LYS A 46 3.29 10.09 -4.61
C LYS A 46 3.75 8.77 -4.01
N PHE A 47 2.87 7.77 -3.95
CA PHE A 47 3.20 6.43 -3.49
C PHE A 47 4.36 5.82 -4.30
N ASN A 48 4.28 5.90 -5.63
CA ASN A 48 5.35 5.39 -6.48
C ASN A 48 6.66 6.19 -6.32
N ALA A 49 6.60 7.47 -5.99
CA ALA A 49 7.79 8.27 -5.72
C ALA A 49 8.46 7.89 -4.39
N THR A 50 7.67 7.59 -3.35
CA THR A 50 8.21 7.20 -2.02
C THR A 50 8.92 5.84 -2.06
N PHE A 51 8.44 4.88 -2.85
CA PHE A 51 9.09 3.57 -2.97
C PHE A 51 10.17 3.50 -4.07
N LYS A 52 10.37 4.59 -4.81
CA LYS A 52 11.49 4.77 -5.77
C LYS A 52 12.74 5.33 -5.10
N GLU A 53 12.91 5.17 -3.79
CA GLU A 53 14.23 5.30 -3.20
C GLU A 53 15.20 4.46 -4.03
N LYS A 54 16.22 5.13 -4.55
CA LYS A 54 17.29 4.50 -5.30
C LYS A 54 17.88 3.47 -4.35
N ARG A 55 17.56 2.19 -4.55
CA ARG A 55 18.39 1.12 -4.03
C ARG A 55 19.74 1.34 -4.68
N GLU A 56 20.66 1.96 -3.94
CA GLU A 56 22.03 2.10 -4.39
C GLU A 56 22.49 0.69 -4.72
N LYS A 57 22.95 0.50 -5.96
CA LYS A 57 23.56 -0.78 -6.31
C LYS A 57 24.73 -0.95 -5.34
N PRO A 58 24.84 -2.09 -4.65
CA PRO A 58 25.96 -2.32 -3.75
C PRO A 58 27.26 -2.02 -4.48
N THR A 59 28.18 -1.31 -3.82
CA THR A 59 29.47 -0.98 -4.41
C THR A 59 30.24 -2.26 -4.73
N LYS A 60 31.26 -2.16 -5.59
CA LYS A 60 32.09 -3.32 -5.95
C LYS A 60 32.65 -4.03 -4.70
N GLU A 61 32.99 -3.27 -3.67
CA GLU A 61 33.45 -3.76 -2.38
C GLU A 61 32.37 -4.55 -1.63
N THR A 62 31.14 -4.02 -1.51
CA THR A 62 30.03 -4.74 -0.85
C THR A 62 29.64 -6.01 -1.62
N LEU A 63 29.69 -5.99 -2.95
CA LEU A 63 29.44 -7.18 -3.78
C LEU A 63 30.51 -8.25 -3.56
N GLN A 64 31.77 -7.86 -3.40
CA GLN A 64 32.87 -8.79 -3.16
C GLN A 64 32.80 -9.36 -1.74
N ALA A 65 32.45 -8.53 -0.75
CA ALA A 65 32.20 -8.98 0.62
C ALA A 65 31.01 -9.97 0.69
N LEU A 66 29.90 -9.71 0.00
CA LEU A 66 28.74 -10.63 -0.04
C LEU A 66 29.05 -11.94 -0.76
N LYS A 67 29.86 -11.92 -1.83
CA LYS A 67 30.29 -13.14 -2.54
C LYS A 67 31.25 -13.99 -1.71
N ASN A 68 32.07 -13.34 -0.89
CA ASN A 68 33.08 -13.99 -0.07
C ASN A 68 32.60 -14.22 1.38
N ALA A 69 31.39 -13.75 1.73
CA ALA A 69 30.82 -13.96 3.04
C ALA A 69 30.60 -15.46 3.22
N THR A 70 31.42 -16.06 4.06
CA THR A 70 31.16 -17.39 4.58
C THR A 70 29.83 -17.32 5.32
N SER A 71 28.90 -18.23 5.03
CA SER A 71 27.67 -18.32 5.80
C SER A 71 28.04 -18.47 7.28
N LEU A 72 27.46 -17.65 8.15
CA LEU A 72 27.58 -17.87 9.58
C LEU A 72 27.12 -19.30 9.90
N PRO A 73 27.74 -19.98 10.89
CA PRO A 73 27.24 -21.26 11.34
C PRO A 73 25.76 -21.10 11.72
N GLU A 74 24.92 -21.98 11.18
CA GLU A 74 23.50 -21.99 11.55
C GLU A 74 23.36 -22.69 12.90
N TYR A 75 23.09 -21.91 13.95
CA TYR A 75 22.84 -22.44 15.28
C TYR A 75 21.36 -22.77 15.43
N THR A 76 21.07 -24.00 15.87
CA THR A 76 19.67 -24.44 16.07
C THR A 76 19.04 -23.84 17.33
N ASN A 77 19.86 -23.41 18.31
CA ASN A 77 19.41 -22.72 19.51
C ASN A 77 20.53 -21.86 20.13
N HIS A 78 20.17 -20.98 21.07
CA HIS A 78 21.10 -20.04 21.71
C HIS A 78 22.15 -20.74 22.61
N GLU A 79 21.80 -21.86 23.25
CA GLU A 79 22.74 -22.62 24.09
C GLU A 79 23.90 -23.19 23.27
N GLN A 80 23.61 -23.69 22.07
CA GLN A 80 24.61 -24.21 21.14
C GLN A 80 25.63 -23.12 20.74
N LEU A 81 25.14 -21.91 20.46
CA LEU A 81 26.00 -20.75 20.17
C LEU A 81 26.92 -20.43 21.35
N MET A 82 26.39 -20.39 22.57
CA MET A 82 27.18 -20.05 23.76
C MET A 82 28.25 -21.10 24.07
N GLN A 83 27.95 -22.38 23.86
CA GLN A 83 28.92 -23.47 24.06
C GLN A 83 30.07 -23.43 23.06
N GLU A 84 29.79 -23.10 21.79
CA GLU A 84 30.84 -23.00 20.77
C GLU A 84 31.70 -21.75 20.98
N LEU A 85 31.11 -20.61 21.33
CA LEU A 85 31.86 -19.40 21.71
C LEU A 85 32.77 -19.64 22.92
N GLN A 86 32.27 -20.35 23.94
CA GLN A 86 33.06 -20.68 25.13
C GLN A 86 34.28 -21.56 24.76
N LYS A 87 34.10 -22.53 23.86
CA LYS A 87 35.20 -23.38 23.37
C LYS A 87 36.23 -22.61 22.55
N GLU A 88 35.81 -21.65 21.73
CA GLU A 88 36.74 -20.79 20.98
C GLU A 88 37.57 -19.91 21.93
N ILE A 89 36.93 -19.31 22.93
CA ILE A 89 37.62 -18.48 23.94
C ILE A 89 38.63 -19.30 24.75
N GLU A 90 38.29 -20.56 25.09
CA GLU A 90 39.19 -21.47 25.82
C GLU A 90 40.34 -21.99 24.94
N ALA A 91 40.14 -22.12 23.62
CA ALA A 91 41.19 -22.55 22.68
C ALA A 91 42.20 -21.45 22.33
N GLU A 92 41.85 -20.18 22.56
CA GLU A 92 42.75 -19.03 22.39
C GLU A 92 43.59 -18.70 23.65
N GLN A 93 43.32 -19.34 24.80
CA GLN A 93 44.07 -19.18 26.05
C GLN A 93 45.22 -20.20 26.19
#